data_AF-A0AAD7AL30-F1
#
_entry.id   AF-A0AAD7AL30-F1
#
_cell.length_a   1.000
_cell.length_b   1.000
_cell.length_c   1.000
_cell.angle_alpha   90.00
_cell.angle_beta   90.00
_cell.angle_gamma   90.00
#
_symmetry.space_group_name_H-M   'P 1'
#
loop_
_entity.id
_entity.type
_entity.pdbx_description
1 polymer ?
#
loop_
_entity_poly.entity_id
_entity_poly.type
_entity_poly.pdbx_seq_one_letter_code
_entity_poly.pdbx_strand_id
1 'polypeptide(L)'
;MENCVNYATTNPDIAGIGVRVSFYLQTFLLVILVDRSWQDAPTALWTFIATSFGLTIATIVQHQSDGQLTLFQALQVSNLVWLANFGTFVALASYSRQKAARPKETNIRVGPDYNVKFGAMIQTLFSMALTIYMWSNAATFGSTPECSHLINYMVFAVRLPALGAGRIIGLTASSLLTATYLLITLHELRSYRRSRRERTQHAAGVSSAVSSPTYPHMGTAGSSSSASTDGPLPMIISTAYHKPSQPRVSLQSPKSTVSHIPPMASKRRPRRRRWSHEIDPMLIGIMICQILVFTYFIVSSELLLSYNDGAYKSAQQMGFGQILALIVVLPSALSVVGALKEHGLKRLSKRKKTSGRRRDKRMSLITEIV
;
A
#
# COMPACT_ATOMS: atom_id res chain seq x y z
N MET A 1 48.19 -11.51 -0.09
CA MET A 1 46.84 -11.44 -0.67
C MET A 1 46.00 -12.70 -0.43
N GLU A 2 46.55 -13.77 0.17
CA GLU A 2 45.82 -15.03 0.43
C GLU A 2 44.66 -14.90 1.44
N ASN A 3 44.56 -13.82 2.20
CA ASN A 3 43.53 -13.64 3.22
C ASN A 3 42.17 -13.15 2.69
N CYS A 4 42.06 -12.78 1.41
CA CYS A 4 40.80 -12.29 0.84
C CYS A 4 39.94 -13.38 0.17
N VAL A 5 40.26 -14.67 0.30
CA VAL A 5 39.52 -15.75 -0.40
C VAL A 5 38.03 -15.81 -0.01
N ASN A 6 37.67 -15.35 1.20
CA ASN A 6 36.31 -15.44 1.74
C ASN A 6 35.51 -14.12 1.74
N TYR A 7 35.96 -13.08 1.03
CA TYR A 7 35.30 -11.77 1.04
C TYR A 7 33.88 -11.79 0.44
N ALA A 8 33.60 -12.75 -0.45
CA ALA A 8 32.31 -12.93 -1.11
C ALA A 8 31.47 -14.08 -0.53
N THR A 9 31.90 -14.66 0.61
CA THR A 9 31.12 -15.70 1.29
C THR A 9 29.81 -15.10 1.76
N THR A 10 28.71 -15.70 1.30
CA THR A 10 27.36 -15.19 1.52
C THR A 10 26.61 -16.15 2.42
N ASN A 11 25.91 -15.64 3.44
CA ASN A 11 25.00 -16.47 4.22
C ASN A 11 23.80 -16.88 3.34
N PRO A 12 23.62 -18.19 3.06
CA PRO A 12 22.55 -18.66 2.19
C PRO A 12 21.15 -18.33 2.73
N ASP A 13 20.98 -18.09 4.03
CA ASP A 13 19.67 -17.76 4.60
C ASP A 13 19.26 -16.29 4.42
N ILE A 14 20.20 -15.41 4.03
CA ILE A 14 19.91 -13.96 3.88
C ILE A 14 19.99 -13.50 2.43
N ALA A 15 20.98 -13.98 1.68
CA ALA A 15 21.12 -13.62 0.26
C ALA A 15 21.29 -14.84 -0.66
N GLY A 16 20.90 -16.01 -0.17
CA GLY A 16 20.81 -17.20 -0.99
C GLY A 16 19.77 -17.09 -2.10
N ILE A 17 19.86 -18.00 -3.06
CA ILE A 17 19.05 -18.00 -4.27
C ILE A 17 17.54 -18.04 -3.96
N GLY A 18 17.12 -18.85 -2.98
CA GLY A 18 15.71 -18.94 -2.61
C GLY A 18 15.12 -17.64 -2.05
N VAL A 19 15.88 -16.90 -1.22
CA VAL A 19 15.44 -15.59 -0.70
C VAL A 19 15.34 -14.57 -1.83
N ARG A 20 16.28 -14.55 -2.76
CA ARG A 20 16.25 -13.64 -3.91
C ARG A 20 15.06 -13.94 -4.82
N VAL A 21 14.90 -15.20 -5.22
CA VAL A 21 13.79 -15.65 -6.07
C VAL A 21 12.45 -15.39 -5.39
N SER A 22 12.33 -15.66 -4.08
CA SER A 22 11.09 -15.39 -3.35
C SER A 22 10.77 -13.89 -3.36
N PHE A 23 11.76 -13.02 -3.12
CA PHE A 23 11.57 -11.57 -3.20
C PHE A 23 11.18 -11.12 -4.60
N TYR A 24 11.81 -11.64 -5.65
CA TYR A 24 11.48 -11.31 -7.05
C TYR A 24 10.03 -11.68 -7.37
N LEU A 25 9.63 -12.91 -7.04
CA LEU A 25 8.28 -13.39 -7.24
C LEU A 25 7.27 -12.60 -6.42
N GLN A 26 7.53 -12.37 -5.13
CA GLN A 26 6.63 -11.66 -4.24
C GLN A 26 6.40 -10.21 -4.72
N THR A 27 7.47 -9.51 -5.11
CA THR A 27 7.38 -8.13 -5.60
C THR A 27 6.60 -8.09 -6.94
N PHE A 28 6.80 -9.08 -7.81
CA PHE A 28 6.11 -9.15 -9.11
C PHE A 28 4.62 -9.49 -8.95
N LEU A 29 4.32 -10.50 -8.14
CA LEU A 29 2.95 -10.93 -7.83
C LEU A 29 2.16 -9.84 -7.13
N LEU A 30 2.78 -9.09 -6.21
CA LEU A 30 2.13 -7.97 -5.53
C LEU A 30 1.58 -6.94 -6.53
N VAL A 31 2.36 -6.62 -7.56
CA VAL A 31 1.98 -5.58 -8.51
C VAL A 31 0.86 -6.06 -9.43
N ILE A 32 0.91 -7.32 -9.86
CA ILE A 32 -0.19 -7.95 -10.58
C ILE A 32 -1.46 -7.99 -9.72
N LEU A 33 -1.31 -8.38 -8.44
CA LEU A 33 -2.42 -8.48 -7.51
C LEU A 33 -3.07 -7.12 -7.29
N VAL A 34 -2.30 -6.06 -7.09
CA VAL A 34 -2.84 -4.70 -6.91
C VAL A 34 -3.56 -4.20 -8.17
N ASP A 35 -3.07 -4.56 -9.37
CA ASP A 35 -3.76 -4.21 -10.61
C ASP A 35 -5.11 -4.96 -10.75
N ARG A 36 -5.18 -6.22 -10.32
CA ARG A 36 -6.35 -7.09 -10.52
C ARG A 36 -7.36 -7.09 -9.38
N SER A 37 -6.90 -7.14 -8.13
CA SER A 37 -7.71 -7.21 -6.91
C SER A 37 -7.25 -6.16 -5.89
N TRP A 38 -7.87 -4.98 -5.95
CA TRP A 38 -7.64 -3.94 -4.93
C TRP A 38 -8.18 -4.32 -3.54
N GLN A 39 -9.07 -5.31 -3.44
CA GLN A 39 -9.64 -5.76 -2.18
C GLN A 39 -8.65 -6.59 -1.37
N ASP A 40 -7.87 -7.44 -2.05
CA ASP A 40 -6.85 -8.29 -1.43
C ASP A 40 -5.49 -7.59 -1.33
N ALA A 41 -5.31 -6.50 -2.09
CA ALA A 41 -4.06 -5.72 -2.14
C ALA A 41 -3.53 -5.28 -0.77
N PRO A 42 -4.34 -4.77 0.18
CA PRO A 42 -3.83 -4.34 1.48
C PRO A 42 -3.16 -5.48 2.26
N THR A 43 -3.73 -6.68 2.22
CA THR A 43 -3.19 -7.85 2.92
C THR A 43 -1.86 -8.29 2.31
N ALA A 44 -1.80 -8.45 0.98
CA ALA A 44 -0.58 -8.81 0.28
C ALA A 44 0.52 -7.75 0.47
N LEU A 45 0.14 -6.47 0.43
CA LEU A 45 1.05 -5.36 0.66
C LEU A 45 1.62 -5.37 2.08
N TRP A 46 0.81 -5.70 3.10
CA TRP A 46 1.30 -5.80 4.48
C TRP A 46 2.26 -6.99 4.63
N THR A 47 1.94 -8.16 4.07
CA THR A 47 2.89 -9.28 4.06
C THR A 47 4.22 -8.89 3.39
N PHE A 48 4.15 -8.13 2.30
CA PHE A 48 5.35 -7.65 1.60
C PHE A 48 6.18 -6.65 2.42
N ILE A 49 5.53 -5.68 3.06
CA ILE A 49 6.20 -4.71 3.93
C ILE A 49 6.83 -5.45 5.12
N ALA A 50 6.13 -6.40 5.73
CA ALA A 50 6.63 -7.16 6.88
C ALA A 50 7.84 -8.03 6.51
N THR A 51 7.83 -8.68 5.35
CA THR A 51 8.97 -9.48 4.86
C THR A 51 10.17 -8.62 4.51
N SER A 52 9.98 -7.48 3.83
CA SER A 52 11.05 -6.52 3.55
C SER A 52 11.64 -5.94 4.83
N PHE A 53 10.80 -5.60 5.80
CA PHE A 53 11.24 -5.10 7.10
C PHE A 53 11.99 -6.17 7.90
N GLY A 54 11.50 -7.41 7.90
CA GLY A 54 12.16 -8.56 8.51
C GLY A 54 13.56 -8.82 7.92
N LEU A 55 13.71 -8.76 6.59
CA LEU A 55 15.01 -8.87 5.93
C LEU A 55 15.97 -7.75 6.36
N THR A 56 15.45 -6.53 6.49
CA THR A 56 16.23 -5.36 6.93
C THR A 56 16.71 -5.54 8.38
N ILE A 57 15.83 -6.00 9.28
CA ILE A 57 16.19 -6.30 10.67
C ILE A 57 17.19 -7.45 10.74
N ALA A 58 16.97 -8.54 10.02
CA ALA A 58 17.87 -9.70 10.01
C ALA A 58 19.29 -9.27 9.60
N THR A 59 19.41 -8.36 8.63
CA THR A 59 20.69 -7.80 8.19
C THR A 59 21.37 -6.97 9.26
N ILE A 60 20.60 -6.14 9.99
CA ILE A 60 21.12 -5.33 11.10
C ILE A 60 21.58 -6.23 12.26
N VAL A 61 20.76 -7.22 12.64
CA VAL A 61 21.08 -8.16 13.70
C VAL A 61 22.33 -8.95 13.34
N GLN A 62 22.42 -9.48 12.11
CA GLN A 62 23.62 -10.23 11.70
C GLN A 62 24.87 -9.35 11.65
N HIS A 63 24.73 -8.07 11.28
CA HIS A 63 25.84 -7.13 11.36
C HIS A 63 26.33 -6.93 12.80
N GLN A 64 25.41 -6.88 13.78
CA GLN A 64 25.73 -6.68 15.19
C GLN A 64 26.23 -7.95 15.90
N SER A 65 25.65 -9.11 15.63
CA SER A 65 25.93 -10.34 16.37
C SER A 65 27.26 -10.97 16.00
N ASP A 66 27.54 -11.11 14.70
CA ASP A 66 28.68 -11.91 14.25
C ASP A 66 29.82 -11.04 13.70
N GLY A 67 29.55 -9.77 13.38
CA GLY A 67 30.48 -8.91 12.62
C GLY A 67 30.81 -9.46 11.22
N GLN A 68 30.21 -10.58 10.82
CA GLN A 68 30.50 -11.33 9.60
C GLN A 68 29.73 -10.79 8.38
N LEU A 69 28.86 -9.79 8.54
CA LEU A 69 28.13 -9.23 7.40
C LEU A 69 29.13 -8.50 6.47
N THR A 70 29.47 -9.14 5.35
CA THR A 70 30.36 -8.56 4.35
C THR A 70 29.66 -7.40 3.64
N LEU A 71 30.44 -6.43 3.16
CA LEU A 71 29.91 -5.33 2.31
C LEU A 71 29.15 -5.89 1.09
N PHE A 72 29.62 -7.01 0.55
CA PHE A 72 28.97 -7.68 -0.58
C PHE A 72 27.55 -8.16 -0.23
N GLN A 73 27.37 -8.83 0.91
CA GLN A 73 26.06 -9.26 1.38
C GLN A 73 25.14 -8.06 1.66
N ALA A 74 25.67 -6.99 2.25
CA ALA A 74 24.93 -5.76 2.50
C ALA A 74 24.44 -5.12 1.19
N LEU A 75 25.28 -5.06 0.14
CA LEU A 75 24.91 -4.55 -1.18
C LEU A 75 23.81 -5.39 -1.84
N GLN A 76 23.85 -6.72 -1.69
CA GLN A 76 22.80 -7.60 -2.20
C GLN A 76 21.46 -7.36 -1.50
N VAL A 77 21.46 -7.30 -0.16
CA VAL A 77 20.27 -6.98 0.61
C VAL A 77 19.75 -5.59 0.22
N SER A 78 20.64 -4.60 0.09
CA SER A 78 20.26 -3.26 -0.33
C SER A 78 19.55 -3.27 -1.70
N ASN A 79 20.06 -4.02 -2.69
CA ASN A 79 19.40 -4.16 -3.98
C ASN A 79 17.99 -4.80 -3.87
N LEU A 80 17.82 -5.83 -3.03
CA LEU A 80 16.51 -6.45 -2.78
C LEU A 80 15.53 -5.48 -2.09
N VAL A 81 16.03 -4.73 -1.12
CA VAL A 81 15.24 -3.73 -0.39
C VAL A 81 14.85 -2.57 -1.30
N TRP A 82 15.73 -2.14 -2.22
CA TRP A 82 15.41 -1.17 -3.26
C TRP A 82 14.30 -1.65 -4.20
N LEU A 83 14.40 -2.90 -4.67
CA LEU A 83 13.35 -3.52 -5.47
C LEU A 83 12.01 -3.54 -4.71
N ALA A 84 12.06 -3.85 -3.41
CA ALA A 84 10.86 -3.86 -2.58
C ALA A 84 10.25 -2.47 -2.36
N ASN A 85 11.07 -1.45 -2.10
CA ASN A 85 10.60 -0.08 -2.00
C ASN A 85 9.95 0.40 -3.29
N PHE A 86 10.56 0.07 -4.44
CA PHE A 86 9.98 0.40 -5.74
C PHE A 86 8.66 -0.33 -6.00
N GLY A 87 8.60 -1.64 -5.73
CA GLY A 87 7.37 -2.43 -5.84
C GLY A 87 6.24 -1.88 -4.96
N THR A 88 6.56 -1.50 -3.72
CA THR A 88 5.63 -0.89 -2.76
C THR A 88 5.11 0.46 -3.28
N PHE A 89 5.99 1.30 -3.83
CA PHE A 89 5.60 2.58 -4.42
C PHE A 89 4.62 2.40 -5.60
N VAL A 90 4.92 1.48 -6.52
CA VAL A 90 4.05 1.22 -7.68
C VAL A 90 2.72 0.57 -7.27
N ALA A 91 2.74 -0.32 -6.27
CA ALA A 91 1.53 -0.86 -5.66
C ALA A 91 0.66 0.25 -5.06
N LEU A 92 1.23 1.15 -4.25
CA LEU A 92 0.49 2.26 -3.66
C LEU A 92 -0.05 3.24 -4.70
N ALA A 93 0.72 3.55 -5.74
CA ALA A 93 0.29 4.41 -6.85
C ALA A 93 -0.90 3.79 -7.60
N SER A 94 -0.82 2.49 -7.90
CA SER A 94 -1.88 1.73 -8.58
C SER A 94 -3.14 1.66 -7.71
N TYR A 95 -2.99 1.34 -6.42
CA TYR A 95 -4.07 1.31 -5.45
C TYR A 95 -4.77 2.68 -5.32
N SER A 96 -4.00 3.77 -5.21
CA SER A 96 -4.53 5.15 -5.15
C SER A 96 -5.37 5.49 -6.37
N ARG A 97 -4.89 5.13 -7.58
CA ARG A 97 -5.60 5.38 -8.84
C ARG A 97 -6.92 4.63 -8.91
N GLN A 98 -6.93 3.35 -8.55
CA GLN A 98 -8.15 2.54 -8.56
C GLN A 98 -9.18 3.05 -7.56
N LYS A 99 -8.72 3.50 -6.38
CA LYS A 99 -9.57 4.14 -5.38
C LYS A 99 -10.21 5.43 -5.88
N ALA A 100 -9.46 6.25 -6.62
CA ALA A 100 -9.97 7.49 -7.22
C ALA A 100 -10.97 7.24 -8.36
N ALA A 101 -10.84 6.14 -9.10
CA ALA A 101 -11.73 5.79 -10.20
C ALA A 101 -13.11 5.24 -9.73
N ARG A 102 -13.28 4.90 -8.45
CA ARG A 102 -14.51 4.28 -7.95
C ARG A 102 -15.67 5.29 -7.94
N PRO A 103 -16.81 5.01 -8.59
CA PRO A 103 -17.97 5.88 -8.53
C PRO A 103 -18.48 5.98 -7.09
N LYS A 104 -18.83 7.20 -6.66
CA LYS A 104 -19.27 7.57 -5.30
C LYS A 104 -20.60 6.93 -4.86
N GLU A 105 -21.12 5.96 -5.61
CA GLU A 105 -22.52 5.52 -5.59
C GLU A 105 -22.81 4.49 -4.48
N THR A 106 -21.80 3.78 -3.97
CA THR A 106 -21.98 2.89 -2.81
C THR A 106 -21.49 3.59 -1.54
N ASN A 107 -22.43 4.05 -0.72
CA ASN A 107 -22.25 4.63 0.62
C ASN A 107 -21.61 3.68 1.66
N ILE A 108 -20.98 2.59 1.23
CA ILE A 108 -20.21 1.72 2.11
C ILE A 108 -18.99 2.53 2.55
N ARG A 109 -19.02 2.99 3.80
CA ARG A 109 -17.90 3.61 4.49
C ARG A 109 -16.80 2.57 4.66
N VAL A 110 -16.03 2.33 3.60
CA VAL A 110 -14.77 1.58 3.74
C VAL A 110 -13.90 2.42 4.66
N GLY A 111 -13.55 1.84 5.81
CA GLY A 111 -12.64 2.46 6.76
C GLY A 111 -11.37 2.91 6.05
N PRO A 112 -10.76 4.02 6.45
CA PRO A 112 -9.56 4.47 5.79
C PRO A 112 -8.38 3.56 6.13
N ASP A 113 -7.77 2.97 5.10
CA ASP A 113 -6.59 2.08 5.18
C ASP A 113 -5.30 2.85 5.52
N TYR A 114 -5.30 3.69 6.56
CA TYR A 114 -4.15 4.51 6.94
C TYR A 114 -3.00 3.66 7.48
N ASN A 115 -3.29 2.53 8.11
CA ASN A 115 -2.28 1.67 8.74
C ASN A 115 -1.30 1.12 7.69
N VAL A 116 -1.80 0.67 6.53
CA VAL A 116 -0.96 0.12 5.46
C VAL A 116 -0.10 1.20 4.84
N LYS A 117 -0.66 2.38 4.57
CA LYS A 117 0.11 3.52 4.05
C LYS A 117 1.20 3.95 5.04
N PHE A 118 0.89 4.01 6.33
CA PHE A 118 1.84 4.40 7.37
C PHE A 118 2.93 3.35 7.58
N GLY A 119 2.58 2.06 7.57
CA GLY A 119 3.54 0.96 7.62
C GLY A 119 4.51 0.98 6.44
N ALA A 120 4.00 1.18 5.23
CA ALA A 120 4.83 1.36 4.04
C ALA A 120 5.78 2.56 4.18
N MET A 121 5.27 3.69 4.71
CA MET A 121 6.08 4.88 4.89
C MET A 121 7.24 4.67 5.86
N ILE A 122 6.98 4.05 7.01
CA ILE A 122 8.01 3.75 8.00
C ILE A 122 9.04 2.77 7.43
N GLN A 123 8.61 1.67 6.81
CA GLN A 123 9.51 0.67 6.26
C GLN A 123 10.41 1.27 5.16
N THR A 124 9.86 2.14 4.28
CA THR A 124 10.64 2.78 3.23
C THR A 124 11.65 3.79 3.80
N LEU A 125 11.29 4.55 4.83
CA LEU A 125 12.25 5.44 5.50
C LEU A 125 13.36 4.67 6.20
N PHE A 126 13.00 3.58 6.89
CA PHE A 126 13.96 2.74 7.61
C PHE A 126 14.97 2.10 6.65
N SER A 127 14.50 1.56 5.53
CA SER A 127 15.36 0.98 4.49
C SER A 127 16.24 2.01 3.78
N MET A 128 15.72 3.22 3.50
CA MET A 128 16.51 4.32 2.94
C MET A 128 17.62 4.75 3.91
N ALA A 129 17.31 4.86 5.20
CA ALA A 129 18.30 5.20 6.22
C ALA A 129 19.41 4.13 6.32
N LEU A 130 19.04 2.84 6.32
CA LEU A 130 20.03 1.75 6.31
C LEU A 130 20.90 1.78 5.05
N THR A 131 20.31 2.04 3.89
CA THR A 131 21.04 2.15 2.62
C THR A 131 22.07 3.28 2.67
N ILE A 132 21.67 4.47 3.14
CA ILE A 132 22.59 5.61 3.30
C ILE A 132 23.70 5.25 4.29
N TYR A 133 23.36 4.65 5.43
CA TYR A 133 24.33 4.21 6.43
C TYR A 133 25.35 3.20 5.87
N MET A 134 24.89 2.22 5.10
CA MET A 134 25.75 1.22 4.47
C MET A 134 26.72 1.89 3.50
N TRP A 135 26.22 2.75 2.60
CA TRP A 135 27.08 3.46 1.65
C TRP A 135 28.01 4.48 2.32
N SER A 136 27.59 5.12 3.41
CA SER A 136 28.45 6.06 4.14
C SER A 136 29.60 5.34 4.82
N ASN A 137 29.38 4.12 5.30
CA ASN A 137 30.37 3.31 6.00
C ASN A 137 31.04 2.24 5.13
N ALA A 138 30.83 2.24 3.81
CA ALA A 138 31.30 1.18 2.90
C ALA A 138 32.80 0.85 3.04
N ALA A 139 33.65 1.85 3.33
CA ALA A 139 35.09 1.66 3.52
C ALA A 139 35.47 0.84 4.75
N THR A 140 34.69 0.94 5.83
CA THR A 140 34.93 0.26 7.11
C THR A 140 33.91 -0.85 7.37
N PHE A 141 33.13 -1.22 6.35
CA PHE A 141 32.01 -2.13 6.52
C PHE A 141 32.46 -3.59 6.50
N GLY A 142 32.08 -4.35 7.53
CA GLY A 142 32.37 -5.78 7.69
C GLY A 142 33.68 -6.07 8.44
N SER A 143 33.95 -7.36 8.68
CA SER A 143 35.12 -7.84 9.44
C SER A 143 36.46 -7.70 8.71
N THR A 144 36.44 -7.63 7.38
CA THR A 144 37.65 -7.57 6.54
C THR A 144 37.62 -6.36 5.59
N PRO A 145 37.74 -5.12 6.12
CA PRO A 145 37.67 -3.90 5.31
C PRO A 145 38.78 -3.83 4.25
N GLU A 146 39.91 -4.51 4.49
CA GLU A 146 41.03 -4.58 3.56
C GLU A 146 40.65 -5.22 2.22
N CYS A 147 39.69 -6.14 2.19
CA CYS A 147 39.26 -6.82 0.96
C CYS A 147 38.13 -6.06 0.22
N SER A 148 37.58 -5.00 0.80
CA SER A 148 36.43 -4.28 0.24
C SER A 148 36.72 -3.59 -1.10
N HIS A 149 38.00 -3.34 -1.43
CA HIS A 149 38.41 -2.76 -2.72
C HIS A 149 38.24 -3.73 -3.90
N LEU A 150 38.16 -5.04 -3.64
CA LEU A 150 37.93 -6.07 -4.67
C LEU A 150 36.46 -6.16 -5.10
N ILE A 151 35.55 -5.58 -4.31
CA ILE A 151 34.12 -5.63 -4.58
C ILE A 151 33.78 -4.63 -5.69
N ASN A 152 33.26 -5.16 -6.80
CA ASN A 152 32.74 -4.37 -7.90
C ASN A 152 31.23 -4.28 -7.79
N TYR A 153 30.71 -3.06 -7.73
CA TYR A 153 29.28 -2.77 -7.80
C TYR A 153 28.84 -2.61 -9.26
N MET A 154 27.63 -3.07 -9.58
CA MET A 154 27.07 -3.03 -10.93
C MET A 154 26.01 -1.94 -11.02
N VAL A 155 26.25 -0.95 -11.88
CA VAL A 155 25.30 0.14 -12.17
C VAL A 155 25.09 0.18 -13.67
N PHE A 156 23.86 -0.05 -14.13
CA PHE A 156 23.54 -0.10 -15.57
C PHE A 156 24.47 -1.01 -16.39
N ALA A 157 24.80 -2.19 -15.84
CA ALA A 157 25.76 -3.14 -16.41
C ALA A 157 27.22 -2.63 -16.53
N VAL A 158 27.52 -1.45 -15.99
CA VAL A 158 28.89 -0.92 -15.86
C VAL A 158 29.48 -1.37 -14.53
N ARG A 159 30.72 -1.86 -14.56
CA ARG A 159 31.47 -2.26 -13.37
C ARG A 159 32.09 -1.03 -12.74
N LEU A 160 31.80 -0.81 -11.46
CA LEU A 160 32.35 0.29 -10.68
C LEU A 160 32.95 -0.24 -9.38
N PRO A 161 34.15 0.23 -8.97
CA PRO A 161 34.69 -0.14 -7.68
C PRO A 161 33.75 0.37 -6.57
N ALA A 162 33.31 -0.53 -5.68
CA ALA A 162 32.32 -0.21 -4.66
C ALA A 162 32.80 0.91 -3.72
N LEU A 163 34.09 0.94 -3.39
CA LEU A 163 34.69 1.97 -2.52
C LEU A 163 34.94 3.31 -3.22
N GLY A 164 35.06 3.33 -4.55
CA GLY A 164 35.37 4.51 -5.34
C GLY A 164 34.10 5.16 -5.90
N ALA A 165 33.98 5.13 -7.23
CA ALA A 165 32.83 5.69 -7.94
C ALA A 165 31.49 5.10 -7.49
N GLY A 166 31.45 3.80 -7.15
CA GLY A 166 30.24 3.14 -6.67
C GLY A 166 29.67 3.77 -5.41
N ARG A 167 30.53 4.10 -4.42
CA ARG A 167 30.14 4.76 -3.17
C ARG A 167 29.56 6.14 -3.42
N ILE A 168 30.23 6.95 -4.25
CA ILE A 168 29.78 8.31 -4.55
C ILE A 168 28.41 8.26 -5.23
N ILE A 169 28.28 7.44 -6.28
CA ILE A 169 27.02 7.30 -7.02
C ILE A 169 25.91 6.74 -6.11
N GLY A 170 26.21 5.71 -5.32
CA GLY A 170 25.27 5.11 -4.38
C GLY A 170 24.77 6.10 -3.32
N LEU A 171 25.67 6.89 -2.72
CA LEU A 171 25.32 7.94 -1.76
C LEU A 171 24.48 9.05 -2.40
N THR A 172 24.91 9.56 -3.56
CA THR A 172 24.20 10.64 -4.24
C THR A 172 22.80 10.19 -4.67
N ALA A 173 22.69 9.01 -5.29
CA ALA A 173 21.40 8.47 -5.73
C ALA A 173 20.48 8.17 -4.55
N SER A 174 20.96 7.48 -3.51
CA SER A 174 20.15 7.17 -2.33
C SER A 174 19.72 8.42 -1.56
N SER A 175 20.60 9.42 -1.41
CA SER A 175 20.27 10.70 -0.77
C SER A 175 19.24 11.49 -1.55
N LEU A 176 19.38 11.58 -2.88
CA LEU A 176 18.43 12.28 -3.76
C LEU A 176 17.04 11.63 -3.73
N LEU A 177 17.00 10.29 -3.80
CA LEU A 177 15.77 9.52 -3.72
C LEU A 177 15.10 9.66 -2.35
N THR A 178 15.90 9.63 -1.27
CA THR A 178 15.40 9.84 0.10
C THR A 178 14.83 11.24 0.28
N ALA A 179 15.53 12.28 -0.20
CA ALA A 179 15.04 13.65 -0.16
C ALA A 179 13.73 13.82 -0.94
N THR A 180 13.67 13.27 -2.16
CA THR A 180 12.45 13.28 -2.99
C THR A 180 11.29 12.58 -2.28
N TYR A 181 11.56 11.42 -1.69
CA TYR A 181 10.57 10.66 -0.94
C TYR A 181 10.07 11.39 0.30
N LEU A 182 10.95 12.04 1.06
CA LEU A 182 10.60 12.88 2.20
C LEU A 182 9.72 14.06 1.78
N LEU A 183 10.02 14.71 0.65
CA LEU A 183 9.20 15.81 0.12
C LEU A 183 7.79 15.33 -0.24
N ILE A 184 7.67 14.20 -0.95
CA ILE A 184 6.37 13.61 -1.31
C ILE A 184 5.59 13.23 -0.04
N THR A 185 6.25 12.57 0.91
CA THR A 185 5.64 12.14 2.18
C THR A 185 5.16 13.33 3.01
N LEU A 186 5.97 14.39 3.11
CA LEU A 186 5.62 15.60 3.82
C LEU A 186 4.45 16.33 3.14
N HIS A 187 4.44 16.37 1.80
CA HIS A 187 3.33 16.94 1.02
C HIS A 187 2.02 16.17 1.28
N GLU A 188 2.06 14.85 1.22
CA GLU A 188 0.92 13.97 1.52
C GLU A 188 0.42 14.15 2.96
N LEU A 189 1.34 14.22 3.94
CA LEU A 189 1.00 14.42 5.34
C LEU A 189 0.37 15.80 5.59
N ARG A 190 0.88 16.85 4.92
CA ARG A 190 0.30 18.21 4.97
C ARG A 190 -1.10 18.23 4.35
N SER A 191 -1.26 17.64 3.17
CA SER A 191 -2.57 17.49 2.50
C SER A 191 -3.57 16.76 3.40
N TYR A 192 -3.13 15.68 4.04
CA TYR A 192 -3.95 14.93 4.99
C TYR A 192 -4.35 15.75 6.22
N ARG A 193 -3.40 16.43 6.86
CA ARG A 193 -3.66 17.29 8.02
C ARG A 193 -4.64 18.42 7.68
N ARG A 194 -4.50 19.03 6.49
CA ARG A 194 -5.41 20.06 5.99
C ARG A 194 -6.83 19.51 5.83
N SER A 195 -6.99 18.38 5.13
CA SER A 195 -8.31 17.75 4.94
C SER A 195 -8.96 17.34 6.26
N ARG A 196 -8.17 16.87 7.24
CA ARG A 196 -8.67 16.56 8.58
C ARG A 196 -9.16 17.81 9.31
N ARG A 197 -8.42 18.92 9.24
CA ARG A 197 -8.82 20.20 9.84
C ARG A 197 -10.14 20.71 9.28
N GLU A 198 -10.32 20.65 7.96
CA GLU A 198 -11.56 21.05 7.28
C GLU A 198 -12.76 20.19 7.75
N ARG A 199 -12.58 18.86 7.90
CA ARG A 199 -13.63 17.98 8.42
C ARG A 199 -13.99 18.26 9.88
N THR A 200 -13.00 18.53 10.73
CA THR A 200 -13.27 18.89 12.12
C THR A 200 -14.02 20.22 12.22
N GLN A 201 -13.68 21.21 11.39
CA GLN A 201 -14.40 22.48 11.32
C GLN A 201 -15.85 22.30 10.84
N HIS A 202 -16.09 21.48 9.81
CA HIS A 202 -17.46 21.18 9.37
C HIS A 202 -18.26 20.41 10.43
N ALA A 203 -17.64 19.46 11.14
CA ALA A 203 -18.32 18.73 12.21
C ALA A 203 -18.70 19.66 13.38
N ALA A 204 -17.78 20.56 13.79
CA ALA A 204 -18.04 21.55 14.83
C ALA A 204 -19.15 22.53 14.41
N GLY A 205 -19.13 23.02 13.17
CA GLY A 205 -20.16 23.94 12.66
C GLY A 205 -21.56 23.32 12.59
N VAL A 206 -21.67 22.02 12.28
CA VAL A 206 -22.97 21.32 12.27
C VAL A 206 -23.51 21.14 13.70
N SER A 207 -22.64 20.86 14.69
CA SER A 207 -23.07 20.74 16.08
C SER A 207 -23.61 22.06 16.65
N SER A 208 -23.01 23.20 16.30
CA SER A 208 -23.49 24.52 16.76
C SER A 208 -24.84 24.93 16.13
N ALA A 209 -25.18 24.43 14.94
CA ALA A 209 -26.45 24.76 14.28
C ALA A 209 -27.67 24.00 14.85
N VAL A 210 -27.47 22.93 15.63
CA VAL A 210 -28.56 22.10 16.17
C VAL A 210 -28.99 22.51 17.58
N SER A 211 -28.21 23.34 18.28
CA SER A 211 -28.44 23.71 19.69
C SER A 211 -29.33 24.94 19.94
N SER A 212 -30.24 25.32 19.05
CA SER A 212 -31.25 26.36 19.36
C SER A 212 -32.63 26.08 18.77
N PRO A 213 -33.39 25.12 19.32
CA PRO A 213 -34.83 25.28 19.40
C PRO A 213 -35.13 26.18 20.60
N THR A 214 -35.27 27.49 20.36
CA THR A 214 -35.95 28.38 21.30
C THR A 214 -37.40 27.91 21.37
N TYR A 215 -37.69 26.99 22.28
CA TYR A 215 -39.07 26.74 22.68
C TYR A 215 -39.55 27.98 23.43
N PRO A 216 -40.68 28.59 23.02
CA PRO A 216 -41.28 29.65 23.82
C PRO A 216 -41.64 29.08 25.20
N HIS A 217 -40.99 29.61 26.23
CA HIS A 217 -41.32 29.36 27.62
C HIS A 217 -42.76 29.80 27.87
N MET A 218 -43.68 28.85 28.04
CA MET A 218 -44.96 29.11 28.68
C MET A 218 -44.77 28.86 30.17
N GLY A 219 -44.99 29.91 30.97
CA GLY A 219 -44.72 29.92 32.40
C GLY A 219 -45.67 29.04 33.19
N THR A 220 -45.12 28.31 34.16
CA THR A 220 -45.87 27.80 35.30
C THR A 220 -44.98 27.88 36.52
N ALA A 221 -45.44 28.67 37.48
CA ALA A 221 -44.89 28.82 38.81
C ALA A 221 -45.10 27.53 39.63
N GLY A 222 -44.24 27.31 40.63
CA GLY A 222 -44.69 26.73 41.88
C GLY A 222 -43.86 25.59 42.45
N SER A 223 -43.39 25.86 43.68
CA SER A 223 -43.13 24.93 44.79
C SER A 223 -41.77 24.24 44.88
N SER A 224 -41.07 24.71 45.90
CA SER A 224 -40.00 24.13 46.70
C SER A 224 -40.37 22.82 47.39
N SER A 225 -39.43 21.89 47.49
CA SER A 225 -39.16 21.15 48.72
C SER A 225 -37.78 20.48 48.71
N SER A 226 -37.14 20.63 49.86
CA SER A 226 -35.90 20.03 50.35
C SER A 226 -35.98 18.51 50.53
N ALA A 227 -34.86 17.80 50.34
CA ALA A 227 -34.29 16.88 51.34
C ALA A 227 -33.00 16.21 50.85
N SER A 228 -32.05 16.16 51.77
CA SER A 228 -30.81 15.38 51.86
C SER A 228 -30.91 13.91 51.42
N THR A 229 -29.78 13.28 51.05
CA THR A 229 -29.14 12.17 51.80
C THR A 229 -27.84 11.72 51.11
N ASP A 230 -26.76 11.64 51.90
CA ASP A 230 -25.46 11.05 51.58
C ASP A 230 -25.54 9.54 51.29
N GLY A 231 -24.68 9.04 50.39
CA GLY A 231 -24.44 7.60 50.23
C GLY A 231 -23.46 7.25 49.10
N PRO A 232 -22.51 6.32 49.31
CA PRO A 232 -21.43 6.04 48.37
C PRO A 232 -21.87 5.15 47.20
N LEU A 233 -21.34 5.45 46.01
CA LEU A 233 -21.66 4.78 44.74
C LEU A 233 -21.02 3.40 44.61
N PRO A 234 -21.77 2.35 44.21
CA PRO A 234 -21.20 1.10 43.72
C PRO A 234 -20.85 1.19 42.23
N MET A 235 -19.78 0.50 41.88
CA MET A 235 -19.30 0.26 40.52
C MET A 235 -20.28 -0.71 39.82
N ILE A 236 -21.07 -0.23 38.84
CA ILE A 236 -21.98 -1.07 38.05
C ILE A 236 -21.60 -1.06 36.57
N ILE A 237 -21.40 -2.27 36.09
CA ILE A 237 -21.15 -2.71 34.71
C ILE A 237 -22.29 -2.26 33.80
N SER A 238 -21.96 -1.46 32.78
CA SER A 238 -22.92 -0.97 31.79
C SER A 238 -23.22 -2.09 30.78
N THR A 239 -24.34 -2.77 30.96
CA THR A 239 -24.96 -3.60 29.93
C THR A 239 -25.83 -2.71 29.04
N ALA A 240 -25.53 -2.72 27.75
CA ALA A 240 -26.20 -1.88 26.76
C ALA A 240 -27.68 -2.28 26.62
N TYR A 241 -28.56 -1.39 27.09
CA TYR A 241 -30.00 -1.45 26.90
C TYR A 241 -30.36 -1.22 25.42
N HIS A 242 -31.06 -2.18 24.83
CA HIS A 242 -31.70 -2.07 23.53
C HIS A 242 -32.92 -1.14 23.65
N LYS A 243 -32.88 0.02 22.99
CA LYS A 243 -34.02 0.95 22.91
C LYS A 243 -34.94 0.55 21.74
N PRO A 244 -36.24 0.31 21.96
CA PRO A 244 -37.19 0.04 20.88
C PRO A 244 -37.42 1.29 20.03
N SER A 245 -37.44 1.09 18.72
CA SER A 245 -37.71 2.08 17.68
C SER A 245 -39.15 2.59 17.76
N GLN A 246 -39.32 3.90 17.94
CA GLN A 246 -40.62 4.55 17.74
C GLN A 246 -40.96 4.71 16.25
N PRO A 247 -42.24 4.57 15.87
CA PRO A 247 -42.72 4.85 14.52
C PRO A 247 -42.73 6.36 14.27
N ARG A 248 -41.96 6.79 13.26
CA ARG A 248 -41.89 8.18 12.83
C ARG A 248 -43.09 8.49 11.94
N VAL A 249 -44.05 9.25 12.47
CA VAL A 249 -45.17 9.82 11.70
C VAL A 249 -44.60 10.83 10.70
N SER A 250 -44.73 10.52 9.41
CA SER A 250 -44.36 11.40 8.31
C SER A 250 -45.48 12.42 8.07
N LEU A 251 -45.23 13.68 8.44
CA LEU A 251 -46.05 14.82 8.02
C LEU A 251 -45.96 14.96 6.49
N GLN A 252 -47.08 14.73 5.80
CA GLN A 252 -47.21 15.00 4.36
C GLN A 252 -47.23 16.51 4.13
N SER A 253 -46.26 16.99 3.35
CA SER A 253 -46.25 18.35 2.81
C SER A 253 -47.16 18.42 1.56
N PRO A 254 -47.95 19.49 1.38
CA PRO A 254 -48.93 19.59 0.30
C PRO A 254 -48.27 19.60 -1.07
N LYS A 255 -48.78 18.73 -1.96
CA LYS A 255 -48.47 18.66 -3.38
C LYS A 255 -48.91 19.95 -4.08
N SER A 256 -47.95 20.76 -4.53
CA SER A 256 -48.20 21.79 -5.54
C SER A 256 -48.23 21.14 -6.93
N THR A 257 -49.40 21.23 -7.56
CA THR A 257 -49.70 20.75 -8.90
C THR A 257 -49.00 21.64 -9.93
N VAL A 258 -47.80 21.25 -10.36
CA VAL A 258 -47.10 21.91 -11.48
C VAL A 258 -47.39 21.15 -12.77
N SER A 259 -47.95 21.89 -13.73
CA SER A 259 -48.39 21.45 -15.05
C SER A 259 -47.31 20.70 -15.84
N HIS A 260 -47.67 19.50 -16.30
CA HIS A 260 -46.88 18.65 -17.18
C HIS A 260 -46.75 19.25 -18.58
N ILE A 261 -45.56 19.78 -18.91
CA ILE A 261 -45.13 19.96 -20.30
C ILE A 261 -44.42 18.67 -20.73
N PRO A 262 -44.87 17.95 -21.77
CA PRO A 262 -44.22 16.73 -22.23
C PRO A 262 -42.83 17.07 -22.80
N PRO A 263 -41.73 16.50 -22.25
CA PRO A 263 -40.40 16.81 -22.72
C PRO A 263 -40.19 16.20 -24.11
N MET A 264 -39.94 17.07 -25.10
CA MET A 264 -39.65 16.66 -26.47
C MET A 264 -38.48 15.66 -26.51
N ALA A 265 -38.75 14.52 -27.16
CA ALA A 265 -37.84 13.42 -27.35
C ALA A 265 -36.65 13.85 -28.23
N SER A 266 -35.62 14.40 -27.60
CA SER A 266 -34.34 14.68 -28.27
C SER A 266 -33.80 13.38 -28.89
N LYS A 267 -33.73 13.36 -30.22
CA LYS A 267 -33.10 12.30 -31.02
C LYS A 267 -31.65 12.13 -30.53
N ARG A 268 -31.44 11.15 -29.66
CA ARG A 268 -30.12 10.82 -29.11
C ARG A 268 -29.24 10.33 -30.26
N ARG A 269 -28.31 11.19 -30.70
CA ARG A 269 -27.24 10.85 -31.65
C ARG A 269 -26.61 9.50 -31.27
N PRO A 270 -26.45 8.55 -32.21
CA PRO A 270 -25.81 7.28 -31.95
C PRO A 270 -24.38 7.55 -31.47
N ARG A 271 -24.17 7.25 -30.18
CA ARG A 271 -22.91 7.46 -29.49
C ARG A 271 -21.88 6.53 -30.14
N ARG A 272 -21.02 7.11 -31.01
CA ARG A 272 -19.92 6.40 -31.69
C ARG A 272 -19.22 5.50 -30.67
N ARG A 273 -19.36 4.19 -30.85
CA ARG A 273 -18.68 3.18 -30.05
C ARG A 273 -17.20 3.22 -30.43
N ARG A 274 -16.41 4.04 -29.73
CA ARG A 274 -14.94 3.95 -29.75
C ARG A 274 -14.55 2.60 -29.16
N TRP A 275 -14.18 1.67 -30.04
CA TRP A 275 -13.87 0.27 -29.70
C TRP A 275 -12.38 -0.01 -29.45
N SER A 276 -11.51 0.99 -29.45
CA SER A 276 -10.06 0.80 -29.31
C SER A 276 -9.41 1.48 -28.11
N HIS A 277 -10.20 2.04 -27.18
CA HIS A 277 -9.69 2.80 -26.02
C HIS A 277 -9.89 2.07 -24.68
N GLU A 278 -9.97 0.74 -24.70
CA GLU A 278 -10.32 -0.04 -23.50
C GLU A 278 -9.13 -0.29 -22.58
N ILE A 279 -7.89 -0.03 -22.98
CA ILE A 279 -6.75 -0.05 -22.06
C ILE A 279 -6.36 1.39 -21.74
N ASP A 280 -6.28 1.69 -20.45
CA ASP A 280 -5.78 2.96 -19.97
C ASP A 280 -4.30 3.04 -20.36
N PRO A 281 -3.89 3.91 -21.29
CA PRO A 281 -2.50 4.00 -21.75
C PRO A 281 -1.56 4.28 -20.59
N MET A 282 -2.05 4.96 -19.53
CA MET A 282 -1.30 5.17 -18.30
C MET A 282 -1.00 3.86 -17.57
N LEU A 283 -1.92 2.90 -17.56
CA LEU A 283 -1.68 1.58 -16.94
C LEU A 283 -0.62 0.81 -17.70
N ILE A 284 -0.71 0.80 -19.03
CA ILE A 284 0.29 0.14 -19.88
C ILE A 284 1.66 0.77 -19.62
N GLY A 285 1.74 2.10 -19.56
CA GLY A 285 2.97 2.80 -19.23
C GLY A 285 3.55 2.39 -17.87
N ILE A 286 2.70 2.31 -16.84
CA ILE A 286 3.12 1.84 -15.50
C ILE A 286 3.62 0.40 -15.57
N MET A 287 2.93 -0.51 -16.26
CA MET A 287 3.32 -1.91 -16.39
C MET A 287 4.64 -2.08 -17.17
N ILE A 288 4.85 -1.33 -18.25
CA ILE A 288 6.10 -1.37 -19.01
C ILE A 288 7.24 -0.84 -18.15
N CYS A 289 7.06 0.33 -17.51
CA CYS A 289 8.05 0.90 -16.60
C CYS A 289 8.40 -0.09 -15.47
N GLN A 290 7.38 -0.75 -14.91
CA GLN A 290 7.56 -1.78 -13.89
C GLN A 290 8.43 -2.92 -14.39
N ILE A 291 8.09 -3.52 -15.53
CA ILE A 291 8.84 -4.65 -16.09
C ILE A 291 10.29 -4.25 -16.35
N LEU A 292 10.53 -3.06 -16.93
CA LEU A 292 11.89 -2.56 -17.19
C LEU A 292 12.70 -2.38 -15.90
N VAL A 293 12.12 -1.75 -14.87
CA VAL A 293 12.81 -1.53 -13.59
C VAL A 293 13.05 -2.87 -12.86
N PHE A 294 12.10 -3.80 -12.93
CA PHE A 294 12.27 -5.13 -12.33
C PHE A 294 13.36 -5.94 -13.02
N THR A 295 13.33 -5.99 -14.35
CA THR A 295 14.37 -6.64 -15.13
C THR A 295 15.73 -6.02 -14.83
N TYR A 296 15.81 -4.69 -14.72
CA TYR A 296 17.03 -4.00 -14.32
C TYR A 296 17.55 -4.46 -12.95
N PHE A 297 16.70 -4.49 -11.91
CA PHE A 297 17.12 -4.91 -10.58
C PHE A 297 17.54 -6.38 -10.53
N ILE A 298 16.79 -7.27 -11.19
CA ILE A 298 17.14 -8.70 -11.26
C ILE A 298 18.48 -8.88 -11.96
N VAL A 299 18.64 -8.29 -13.15
CA VAL A 299 19.90 -8.39 -13.92
C VAL A 299 21.05 -7.78 -13.14
N SER A 300 20.88 -6.62 -12.51
CA SER A 300 21.92 -5.98 -11.70
C SER A 300 22.32 -6.85 -10.50
N SER A 301 21.36 -7.46 -9.80
CA SER A 301 21.61 -8.39 -8.70
C SER A 301 22.34 -9.65 -9.15
N GLU A 302 21.94 -10.28 -10.26
CA GLU A 302 22.59 -11.51 -10.74
C GLU A 302 23.97 -11.22 -11.34
N LEU A 303 24.16 -10.08 -12.02
CA LEU A 303 25.48 -9.65 -12.48
C LEU A 303 26.41 -9.35 -11.29
N LEU A 304 25.91 -8.69 -10.24
CA LEU A 304 26.68 -8.45 -9.02
C LEU A 304 27.23 -9.77 -8.44
N LEU A 305 26.44 -10.83 -8.46
CA LEU A 305 26.88 -12.17 -8.04
C LEU A 305 27.86 -12.81 -9.01
N SER A 306 27.52 -12.82 -10.30
CA SER A 306 28.33 -13.45 -11.33
C SER A 306 29.72 -12.84 -11.46
N TYR A 307 29.91 -11.58 -11.08
CA TYR A 307 31.21 -10.91 -11.15
C TYR A 307 32.05 -11.00 -9.89
N ASN A 308 31.50 -11.55 -8.80
CA ASN A 308 32.22 -11.76 -7.55
C ASN A 308 32.30 -13.29 -7.31
N ASP A 309 33.13 -13.96 -8.12
CA ASP A 309 33.24 -15.42 -8.34
C ASP A 309 33.25 -16.30 -7.06
N GLY A 310 33.63 -15.75 -5.91
CA GLY A 310 33.61 -16.46 -4.62
C GLY A 310 32.20 -16.82 -4.11
N ALA A 311 31.15 -16.14 -4.58
CA ALA A 311 29.79 -16.32 -4.07
C ALA A 311 29.05 -17.55 -4.63
N TYR A 312 29.46 -18.06 -5.80
CA TYR A 312 28.64 -19.03 -6.54
C TYR A 312 28.64 -20.43 -5.89
N LYS A 313 29.77 -20.87 -5.33
CA LYS A 313 29.92 -22.23 -4.78
C LYS A 313 29.12 -22.46 -3.49
N SER A 314 28.96 -21.42 -2.65
CA SER A 314 28.20 -21.50 -1.40
C SER A 314 26.69 -21.31 -1.61
N ALA A 315 26.28 -20.71 -2.74
CA ALA A 315 24.89 -20.39 -3.02
C ALA A 315 24.02 -21.59 -3.44
N GLN A 316 24.61 -22.76 -3.75
CA GLN A 316 23.85 -23.93 -4.22
C GLN A 316 23.10 -24.68 -3.12
N GLN A 317 23.50 -24.53 -1.85
CA GLN A 317 22.81 -25.19 -0.75
C GLN A 317 21.58 -24.38 -0.33
N MET A 318 20.39 -24.98 -0.45
CA MET A 318 19.16 -24.37 0.05
C MET A 318 19.10 -24.52 1.57
N GLY A 319 19.26 -23.41 2.29
CA GLY A 319 19.04 -23.33 3.74
C GLY A 319 17.55 -23.32 4.11
N PHE A 320 17.26 -23.53 5.40
CA PHE A 320 15.90 -23.48 5.93
C PHE A 320 15.25 -22.10 5.68
N GLY A 321 16.02 -21.01 5.79
CA GLY A 321 15.52 -19.65 5.56
C GLY A 321 15.04 -19.44 4.12
N GLN A 322 15.67 -20.08 3.14
CA GLN A 322 15.27 -20.02 1.74
C GLN A 322 13.94 -20.70 1.47
N ILE A 323 13.72 -21.89 2.05
CA ILE A 323 12.46 -22.64 1.93
C ILE A 323 11.33 -21.82 2.57
N LEU A 324 11.57 -21.29 3.77
CA LEU A 324 10.60 -20.45 4.47
C LEU A 324 10.24 -19.21 3.65
N ALA A 325 11.23 -18.56 3.03
CA ALA A 325 11.00 -17.40 2.17
C ALA A 325 10.10 -17.73 0.96
N LEU A 326 10.29 -18.90 0.33
CA LEU A 326 9.42 -19.37 -0.76
C LEU A 326 7.99 -19.69 -0.29
N ILE A 327 7.83 -20.29 0.89
CA ILE A 327 6.52 -20.58 1.48
C ILE A 327 5.72 -19.29 1.68
N VAL A 328 6.38 -18.20 2.12
CA VAL A 328 5.73 -16.89 2.34
C VAL A 328 5.20 -16.27 1.03
N VAL A 329 5.70 -16.69 -0.14
CA VAL A 329 5.17 -16.23 -1.44
C VAL A 329 3.86 -16.91 -1.82
N LEU A 330 3.61 -18.13 -1.32
CA LEU A 330 2.46 -18.95 -1.72
C LEU A 330 1.10 -18.25 -1.54
N PRO A 331 0.80 -17.58 -0.40
CA PRO A 331 -0.47 -16.86 -0.25
C PRO A 331 -0.68 -15.80 -1.34
N SER A 332 0.37 -15.04 -1.67
CA SER A 332 0.29 -14.02 -2.73
C SER A 332 0.06 -14.65 -4.10
N ALA A 333 0.73 -15.77 -4.39
CA ALA A 333 0.55 -16.51 -5.63
C ALA A 333 -0.88 -17.06 -5.76
N LEU A 334 -1.42 -17.65 -4.70
CA LEU A 334 -2.79 -18.17 -4.66
C LEU A 334 -3.82 -17.06 -4.84
N SER A 335 -3.63 -15.90 -4.20
CA SER A 335 -4.49 -14.72 -4.40
C SER A 335 -4.44 -14.21 -5.84
N VAL A 336 -3.26 -14.17 -6.47
CA VAL A 336 -3.14 -13.81 -7.90
C VAL A 336 -3.87 -14.82 -8.79
N VAL A 337 -3.71 -16.12 -8.55
CA VAL A 337 -4.41 -17.17 -9.31
C VAL A 337 -5.92 -17.07 -9.13
N GLY A 338 -6.39 -16.82 -7.91
CA GLY A 338 -7.80 -16.59 -7.61
C GLY A 338 -8.36 -15.38 -8.37
N ALA A 339 -7.66 -14.24 -8.29
CA ALA A 339 -8.03 -13.02 -9.00
C ALA A 339 -8.00 -13.21 -10.54
N LEU A 340 -7.04 -13.97 -11.07
CA LEU A 340 -6.96 -14.31 -12.49
C LEU A 340 -8.07 -15.28 -12.91
N LYS A 341 -8.48 -16.21 -12.05
CA LYS A 341 -9.58 -17.14 -12.33
C LYS A 341 -10.94 -16.44 -12.30
N GLU A 342 -11.17 -15.58 -11.31
CA GLU A 342 -12.43 -14.84 -11.16
C GLU A 342 -12.62 -13.78 -12.26
N HIS A 343 -11.55 -13.05 -12.58
CA HIS A 343 -11.62 -11.98 -13.57
C HIS A 343 -11.21 -12.42 -14.98
N GLY A 344 -10.64 -13.62 -15.14
CA GLY A 344 -10.07 -14.10 -16.38
C GLY A 344 -8.87 -13.28 -16.86
N LEU A 345 -8.29 -13.69 -17.99
CA LEU A 345 -7.44 -12.81 -18.82
C LEU A 345 -8.28 -11.75 -19.56
N LYS A 346 -9.60 -11.96 -19.69
CA LYS A 346 -10.53 -11.04 -20.34
C LYS A 346 -11.00 -9.98 -19.34
N ARG A 347 -10.55 -8.73 -19.54
CA ARG A 347 -10.81 -7.57 -18.66
C ARG A 347 -12.26 -7.48 -18.18
N LEU A 348 -12.44 -7.00 -16.93
CA LEU A 348 -13.70 -6.57 -16.26
C LEU A 348 -14.49 -5.45 -17.00
N SER A 349 -14.37 -5.32 -18.32
CA SER A 349 -15.20 -4.46 -19.15
C SER A 349 -16.58 -5.11 -19.30
N LYS A 350 -17.55 -4.58 -18.55
CA LYS A 350 -18.99 -4.91 -18.55
C LYS A 350 -19.42 -5.92 -17.48
N ARG A 351 -19.31 -5.50 -16.21
CA ARG A 351 -20.47 -5.67 -15.33
C ARG A 351 -21.61 -4.83 -15.92
N LYS A 352 -22.40 -5.50 -16.74
CA LYS A 352 -23.57 -5.03 -17.49
C LYS A 352 -24.41 -4.10 -16.59
N LYS A 353 -24.38 -2.80 -16.86
CA LYS A 353 -25.28 -1.77 -16.30
C LYS A 353 -26.76 -1.98 -16.71
N THR A 354 -27.13 -3.20 -17.12
CA THR A 354 -28.49 -3.60 -17.47
C THR A 354 -29.31 -4.06 -16.27
N SER A 355 -28.72 -4.27 -15.09
CA SER A 355 -29.51 -4.68 -13.91
C SER A 355 -30.37 -3.54 -13.33
N GLY A 356 -30.03 -2.27 -13.60
CA GLY A 356 -30.85 -1.12 -13.17
C GLY A 356 -32.16 -1.00 -13.96
N ARG A 357 -32.16 -1.41 -15.25
CA ARG A 357 -33.35 -1.26 -16.10
C ARG A 357 -34.42 -2.33 -15.88
N ARG A 358 -34.14 -3.38 -15.09
CA ARG A 358 -35.13 -4.39 -14.70
C ARG A 358 -35.80 -4.11 -13.35
N ARG A 359 -35.22 -3.28 -12.46
CA ARG A 359 -35.88 -2.87 -11.21
C ARG A 359 -36.91 -1.78 -11.43
N ASP A 360 -36.67 -0.83 -12.32
CA ASP A 360 -37.69 0.19 -12.67
C ASP A 360 -38.93 -0.42 -13.34
N LYS A 361 -38.77 -1.47 -14.17
CA LYS A 361 -39.91 -2.19 -14.75
C LYS A 361 -40.68 -3.03 -13.72
N ARG A 362 -40.05 -3.47 -12.63
CA ARG A 362 -40.74 -4.19 -11.56
C ARG A 362 -41.47 -3.26 -10.60
N MET A 363 -40.97 -2.04 -10.38
CA MET A 363 -41.73 -1.03 -9.61
C MET A 363 -42.90 -0.47 -10.43
N SER A 364 -42.76 -0.25 -11.74
CA SER A 364 -43.90 0.20 -12.55
C SER A 364 -45.03 -0.83 -12.62
N LEU A 365 -44.70 -2.13 -12.65
CA LEU A 365 -45.70 -3.22 -12.65
C LEU A 365 -46.43 -3.38 -11.31
N ILE A 366 -45.86 -2.94 -10.18
CA ILE A 366 -46.54 -2.99 -8.87
C ILE A 366 -47.45 -1.77 -8.68
N THR A 367 -47.15 -0.64 -9.31
CA THR A 367 -47.99 0.58 -9.26
C THR A 367 -49.21 0.52 -10.19
N GLU A 368 -49.28 -0.40 -11.15
CA GLU A 368 -50.48 -0.61 -11.99
C GLU A 368 -51.47 -1.65 -11.42
N ILE A 369 -51.12 -2.35 -10.34
CA ILE A 369 -51.96 -3.42 -9.74
C ILE A 369 -52.64 -2.96 -8.43
N VAL A 370 -52.40 -1.72 -7.99
CA VAL A 370 -53.07 -1.06 -6.86
C VAL A 370 -53.78 0.17 -7.40
#